data_AF-A0A816N3Y7-F1
#
_entry.id   AF-A0A816N3Y7-F1
#
_cell.length_a   1.000
_cell.length_b   1.000
_cell.length_c   1.000
_cell.angle_alpha   90.00
_cell.angle_beta   90.00
_cell.angle_gamma   90.00
#
_symmetry.space_group_name_H-M   'P 1'
#
loop_
_entity.id
_entity.type
_entity.pdbx_description
1 polymer ?
#
loop_
_entity_poly.entity_id
_entity_poly.type
_entity_poly.pdbx_seq_one_letter_code
_entity_poly.pdbx_strand_id
1 'polypeptide(L)'
;LPVALKDGKQMLGNEFIFQQDGATPHTAKETQQWCKIHFFDFWSKDRWPPNSPDLNPLDYCVWNELCQHMNWSHVVDKQALINEIKQGTKKIQIEVVRRNVTSWTNRIYKMLENEGNYLF
;
A
#
# COMPACT_ATOMS: atom_id res chain seq x y z
N LEU A 1 1.60 12.44 2.39
CA LEU A 1 0.20 12.67 2.86
C LEU A 1 -0.62 13.57 1.92
N PRO A 2 -0.24 14.83 1.60
CA PRO A 2 -1.07 15.67 0.72
C PRO A 2 -1.25 15.14 -0.70
N VAL A 3 -0.19 14.55 -1.27
CA VAL A 3 -0.22 13.92 -2.61
C VAL A 3 -1.20 12.74 -2.63
N ALA A 4 -1.09 11.83 -1.66
CA ALA A 4 -1.99 10.68 -1.54
C ALA A 4 -3.46 11.11 -1.38
N LEU A 5 -3.73 12.15 -0.59
CA LEU A 5 -5.08 12.71 -0.45
C LEU A 5 -5.62 13.26 -1.77
N LYS A 6 -4.81 14.06 -2.48
CA LYS A 6 -5.18 14.65 -3.76
C LYS A 6 -5.48 13.57 -4.79
N ASP A 7 -4.57 12.61 -4.95
CA ASP A 7 -4.67 11.56 -5.96
C ASP A 7 -5.82 10.59 -5.63
N GLY A 8 -5.98 10.25 -4.34
CA GLY A 8 -7.12 9.46 -3.87
C GLY A 8 -8.46 10.13 -4.16
N LYS A 9 -8.58 11.44 -3.89
CA LYS A 9 -9.80 12.19 -4.23
C LYS A 9 -10.10 12.22 -5.72
N GLN A 10 -9.07 12.38 -6.54
CA GLN A 10 -9.21 12.38 -7.99
C GLN A 10 -9.67 11.01 -8.52
N MET A 11 -9.20 9.92 -7.93
CA MET A 11 -9.45 8.56 -8.42
C MET A 11 -10.68 7.89 -7.82
N LEU A 12 -10.94 8.09 -6.53
CA LEU A 12 -11.94 7.37 -5.74
C LEU A 12 -13.07 8.27 -5.21
N GLY A 13 -13.00 9.58 -5.46
CA GLY A 13 -13.90 10.56 -4.86
C GLY A 13 -13.54 10.86 -3.40
N ASN A 14 -14.46 11.47 -2.66
CA ASN A 14 -14.16 11.91 -1.30
C ASN A 14 -14.24 10.80 -0.24
N GLU A 15 -14.90 9.69 -0.53
CA GLU A 15 -15.25 8.65 0.44
C GLU A 15 -14.37 7.40 0.28
N PHE A 16 -13.11 7.53 0.69
CA PHE A 16 -12.20 6.39 0.75
C PHE A 16 -11.49 6.32 2.10
N ILE A 17 -11.08 5.12 2.45
CA ILE A 17 -10.34 4.83 3.67
C ILE A 17 -8.85 4.84 3.34
N PHE A 18 -8.07 5.67 4.03
CA PHE A 18 -6.62 5.65 3.91
C PHE A 18 -6.00 4.60 4.83
N GLN A 19 -5.06 3.82 4.31
CA GLN A 19 -4.30 2.82 5.07
C GLN A 19 -2.80 3.02 4.79
N GLN A 20 -1.99 2.85 5.84
CA GLN A 20 -0.53 2.84 5.80
C GLN A 20 -0.01 1.84 6.83
N ASP A 21 1.24 1.40 6.68
CA ASP A 21 1.91 0.48 7.59
C ASP A 21 2.34 1.17 8.91
N GLY A 22 2.85 0.37 9.85
CA GLY A 22 3.21 0.80 11.21
C GLY A 22 4.57 1.48 11.36
N ALA A 23 5.19 2.00 10.28
CA ALA A 23 6.49 2.65 10.37
C ALA A 23 6.48 3.86 11.33
N THR A 24 7.62 4.16 11.99
CA THR A 24 7.73 5.24 13.00
C THR A 24 7.17 6.59 12.53
N PRO A 25 7.43 7.08 11.30
CA PRO A 25 6.84 8.34 10.82
C PRO A 25 5.31 8.27 10.68
N HIS A 26 4.77 7.09 10.38
CA HIS A 26 3.34 6.86 10.20
C HIS A 26 2.61 6.76 11.55
N THR A 27 3.26 6.28 12.60
CA THR A 27 2.70 6.16 13.95
C THR A 27 2.86 7.42 14.81
N ALA A 28 3.63 8.41 14.33
CA ALA A 28 3.78 9.71 14.98
C ALA A 28 2.43 10.42 15.19
N LYS A 29 2.29 11.09 16.34
CA LYS A 29 1.04 11.78 16.74
C LYS A 29 0.59 12.78 15.68
N GLU A 30 1.52 13.57 15.15
CA GLU A 30 1.24 14.59 14.13
C GLU A 30 0.71 13.96 12.84
N THR A 31 1.34 12.89 12.37
CA THR A 31 0.89 12.14 11.18
C THR A 31 -0.50 11.56 11.37
N GLN A 32 -0.76 10.89 12.49
CA GLN A 32 -2.06 10.30 12.80
C GLN A 32 -3.16 11.36 12.88
N GLN A 33 -2.88 12.50 13.52
CA GLN A 33 -3.83 13.62 13.62
C GLN A 33 -4.10 14.25 12.26
N TRP A 34 -3.06 14.43 11.43
CA TRP A 34 -3.22 14.92 10.06
C TRP A 34 -4.14 13.99 9.26
N CYS A 35 -3.90 12.68 9.28
CA CYS A 35 -4.73 11.73 8.55
C CYS A 35 -6.19 11.77 8.99
N LYS A 36 -6.44 11.81 10.30
CA LYS A 36 -7.80 11.89 10.88
C LYS A 36 -8.56 13.15 10.48
N ILE A 37 -7.87 14.28 10.28
CA ILE A 37 -8.50 15.55 9.89
C ILE A 37 -8.83 15.59 8.39
N HIS A 38 -7.98 14.98 7.56
CA HIS A 38 -7.98 15.23 6.12
C HIS A 38 -8.60 14.11 5.27
N PHE A 39 -8.52 12.85 5.70
CA PHE A 39 -9.18 11.74 5.02
C PHE A 39 -10.60 11.55 5.54
N PHE A 40 -11.48 10.97 4.71
CA PHE A 40 -12.84 10.62 5.13
C PHE A 40 -12.83 9.58 6.24
N ASP A 41 -12.03 8.52 6.07
CA ASP A 41 -11.71 7.57 7.11
C ASP A 41 -10.24 7.13 6.99
N PHE A 42 -9.68 6.64 8.09
CA PHE A 42 -8.27 6.30 8.20
C PHE A 42 -8.06 5.16 9.20
N TRP A 43 -7.28 4.16 8.79
CA TRP A 43 -6.82 3.13 9.71
C TRP A 43 -5.68 3.64 10.58
N SER A 44 -6.05 4.07 11.79
CA SER A 44 -5.08 4.51 12.81
C SER A 44 -4.10 3.41 13.17
N LYS A 45 -2.96 3.80 13.77
CA LYS A 45 -1.90 2.89 14.22
C LYS A 45 -2.41 1.71 15.06
N ASP A 46 -3.50 1.89 15.81
CA ASP A 46 -4.04 0.86 16.72
C ASP A 46 -4.93 -0.17 16.00
N ARG A 47 -5.27 0.06 14.73
CA ARG A 47 -6.07 -0.87 13.91
C ARG A 47 -5.19 -1.85 13.13
N TRP A 48 -3.95 -1.47 12.83
CA TRP A 48 -3.05 -2.29 12.03
C TRP A 48 -2.18 -3.19 12.93
N PRO A 49 -2.18 -4.51 12.74
CA PRO A 49 -1.32 -5.40 13.50
C PRO A 49 0.17 -5.15 13.18
N PRO A 50 1.06 -5.20 14.19
CA PRO A 50 2.50 -5.02 13.97
C PRO A 50 3.07 -6.15 13.11
N ASN A 51 4.08 -5.83 12.29
CA ASN A 51 4.82 -6.79 11.46
C ASN A 51 3.92 -7.65 10.54
N SER A 52 2.91 -7.06 9.91
CA SER A 52 1.96 -7.79 9.06
C SER A 52 2.06 -7.42 7.58
N PRO A 53 3.19 -7.70 6.89
CA PRO A 53 3.31 -7.48 5.45
C PRO A 53 2.29 -8.30 4.66
N ASP A 54 1.86 -9.46 5.18
CA ASP A 54 0.86 -10.33 4.57
C ASP A 54 -0.53 -9.68 4.46
N LEU A 55 -0.75 -8.58 5.17
CA LEU A 55 -1.99 -7.82 5.14
C LEU A 55 -1.87 -6.54 4.31
N ASN A 56 -0.67 -6.10 3.93
CA ASN A 56 -0.49 -4.88 3.13
C ASN A 56 -0.48 -5.21 1.63
N PRO A 57 -1.50 -4.80 0.83
CA PRO A 57 -1.54 -5.07 -0.60
C PRO A 57 -0.34 -4.55 -1.37
N LEU A 58 0.33 -3.50 -0.88
CA LEU A 58 1.57 -3.04 -1.46
C LEU A 58 2.68 -4.08 -1.31
N ASP A 59 2.81 -4.67 -0.12
CA ASP A 59 3.91 -5.58 0.23
C ASP A 59 3.75 -6.97 -0.39
N TYR A 60 2.57 -7.58 -0.26
CA TYR A 60 2.37 -8.94 -0.78
C TYR A 60 2.12 -9.00 -2.29
N CYS A 61 1.95 -7.86 -2.98
CA CYS A 61 1.66 -7.83 -4.41
C CYS A 61 2.33 -6.69 -5.18
N VAL A 62 1.94 -5.43 -4.93
CA VAL A 62 2.26 -4.32 -5.86
C VAL A 62 3.77 -4.12 -6.04
N TRP A 63 4.56 -4.27 -4.98
CA TRP A 63 6.02 -4.17 -5.09
C TRP A 63 6.62 -5.29 -5.93
N ASN A 64 6.15 -6.53 -5.78
CA ASN A 64 6.61 -7.64 -6.60
C ASN A 64 6.26 -7.44 -8.09
N GLU A 65 5.02 -7.04 -8.38
CA GLU A 65 4.57 -6.72 -9.74
C GLU A 65 5.39 -5.59 -10.38
N LEU A 66 5.67 -4.53 -9.61
CA LEU A 66 6.52 -3.42 -10.06
C LEU A 66 7.92 -3.91 -10.43
N CYS A 67 8.56 -4.68 -9.54
CA CYS A 67 9.91 -5.20 -9.74
C CYS A 67 10.02 -6.11 -10.97
N GLN A 68 8.97 -6.89 -11.27
CA GLN A 68 8.91 -7.74 -12.46
C GLN A 68 8.78 -6.95 -13.78
N HIS A 69 8.21 -5.75 -13.71
CA HIS A 69 7.99 -4.89 -14.89
C HIS A 69 9.10 -3.87 -15.16
N MET A 70 10.05 -3.75 -14.24
CA MET A 70 11.23 -2.90 -14.37
C MET A 70 12.34 -3.61 -15.15
N ASN A 71 13.06 -2.86 -15.98
CA ASN A 71 14.32 -3.35 -16.54
C ASN A 71 15.49 -2.92 -15.65
N TRP A 72 15.90 -3.80 -14.74
CA TRP A 72 17.00 -3.54 -13.80
C TRP A 72 18.35 -3.25 -14.47
N SER A 73 18.59 -3.77 -15.68
CA SER A 73 19.82 -3.48 -16.44
C SER A 73 19.93 -2.02 -16.91
N HIS A 74 18.80 -1.31 -17.00
CA HIS A 74 18.78 0.11 -17.34
C HIS A 74 19.01 1.01 -16.12
N VAL A 75 18.92 0.47 -14.90
CA VAL A 75 19.01 1.25 -13.66
C VAL A 75 20.47 1.51 -13.32
N VAL A 76 21.04 2.55 -13.93
CA VAL A 76 22.44 2.96 -13.72
C VAL A 76 22.59 4.15 -12.79
N ASP A 77 21.51 4.90 -12.57
CA ASP A 77 21.47 6.06 -11.69
C ASP A 77 20.06 6.30 -11.13
N LYS A 78 19.92 7.32 -10.28
CA LYS A 78 18.65 7.70 -9.66
C LYS A 78 17.58 8.09 -10.68
N GLN A 79 17.95 8.75 -11.78
CA GLN A 79 16.99 9.21 -12.78
C GLN A 79 16.46 8.04 -13.60
N ALA A 80 17.34 7.10 -13.97
CA ALA A 80 16.97 5.84 -14.59
C ALA A 80 16.06 5.02 -13.68
N LEU A 81 16.35 4.93 -12.38
CA LEU A 81 15.49 4.26 -11.40
C LEU A 81 14.08 4.87 -11.38
N ILE A 82 13.98 6.21 -11.27
CA ILE A 82 12.68 6.91 -11.26
C ILE A 82 11.92 6.64 -12.57
N ASN A 83 12.62 6.62 -13.71
CA ASN A 83 12.01 6.37 -15.02
C ASN A 83 11.51 4.92 -15.14
N GLU A 84 12.29 3.94 -14.70
CA GLU A 84 11.90 2.53 -14.69
C GLU A 84 10.74 2.27 -13.73
N ILE A 85 10.72 2.89 -12.54
CA ILE A 85 9.58 2.81 -11.63
C ILE A 85 8.31 3.35 -12.31
N LYS A 86 8.37 4.55 -12.90
CA LYS A 86 7.22 5.15 -13.60
C LYS A 86 6.72 4.28 -14.76
N GLN A 87 7.63 3.65 -15.51
CA GLN A 87 7.26 2.75 -16.61
C GLN A 87 6.68 1.44 -16.08
N GLY A 88 7.29 0.85 -15.04
CA GLY A 88 6.85 -0.36 -14.39
C GLY A 88 5.43 -0.20 -13.82
N THR A 89 5.15 0.90 -13.11
CA THR A 89 3.82 1.18 -12.58
C THR A 89 2.74 1.25 -13.67
N LYS A 90 3.06 1.80 -14.86
CA LYS A 90 2.12 1.86 -15.99
C LYS A 90 1.81 0.49 -16.61
N LYS A 91 2.67 -0.51 -16.39
CA LYS A 91 2.48 -1.89 -16.89
C LYS A 91 1.65 -2.74 -15.94
N ILE A 92 1.52 -2.35 -14.66
CA ILE A 92 0.68 -3.05 -13.69
C ILE A 92 -0.78 -2.92 -14.11
N GLN A 93 -1.42 -4.05 -14.41
CA GLN A 93 -2.84 -4.07 -14.76
C GLN A 93 -3.71 -3.74 -13.54
N ILE A 94 -4.74 -2.91 -13.73
CA ILE A 94 -5.62 -2.49 -12.64
C ILE A 94 -6.38 -3.68 -12.04
N GLU A 95 -6.61 -4.73 -12.82
CA GLU A 95 -7.22 -6.00 -12.41
C GLU A 95 -6.36 -6.73 -11.37
N VAL A 96 -5.03 -6.66 -11.49
CA VAL A 96 -4.10 -7.23 -10.50
C VAL A 96 -4.26 -6.51 -9.18
N VAL A 97 -4.32 -5.17 -9.20
CA VAL A 97 -4.52 -4.35 -7.99
C VAL A 97 -5.88 -4.67 -7.35
N ARG A 98 -6.97 -4.65 -8.13
CA ARG A 98 -8.33 -4.92 -7.65
C ARG A 98 -8.47 -6.31 -7.04
N ARG A 99 -7.95 -7.34 -7.71
CA ARG A 99 -7.98 -8.73 -7.22
C ARG A 99 -7.24 -8.86 -5.89
N ASN A 100 -6.08 -8.22 -5.77
CA ASN A 100 -5.28 -8.30 -4.55
C ASN A 100 -5.96 -7.57 -3.38
N VAL A 101 -6.44 -6.34 -3.59
CA VAL A 101 -7.23 -5.60 -2.59
C VAL A 101 -8.47 -6.40 -2.16
N THR A 102 -9.18 -7.03 -3.10
CA THR A 102 -10.36 -7.87 -2.78
C THR A 102 -9.98 -9.12 -1.98
N SER A 103 -8.77 -9.66 -2.18
CA SER A 103 -8.30 -10.84 -1.44
C SER A 103 -7.89 -10.54 0.01
N TRP A 104 -7.82 -9.26 0.40
CA TRP A 104 -7.42 -8.83 1.74
C TRP A 104 -8.27 -9.47 2.84
N THR A 105 -9.59 -9.55 2.69
CA THR A 105 -10.48 -10.18 3.68
C THR A 105 -10.17 -11.67 3.85
N ASN A 106 -9.87 -12.37 2.74
CA ASN A 106 -9.48 -13.78 2.80
C ASN A 106 -8.13 -13.96 3.50
N ARG A 107 -7.20 -13.02 3.33
CA ARG A 107 -5.92 -13.02 4.07
C ARG A 107 -6.15 -12.85 5.58
N ILE A 108 -7.06 -11.97 5.98
CA ILE A 108 -7.45 -11.85 7.40
C ILE A 108 -8.01 -13.17 7.93
N TYR A 109 -8.92 -13.83 7.22
CA TYR A 109 -9.45 -15.12 7.66
C TYR A 109 -8.36 -16.18 7.81
N LYS A 110 -7.47 -16.30 6.82
CA LYS A 110 -6.33 -17.22 6.91
C LYS A 110 -5.41 -16.90 8.08
N MET A 111 -5.19 -15.62 8.38
CA MET A 111 -4.36 -15.21 9.52
C MET A 111 -5.02 -15.62 10.83
N LEU A 112 -6.35 -15.49 10.95
CA LEU A 112 -7.10 -15.93 12.11
C LEU A 112 -7.08 -17.45 12.27
N GLU A 113 -7.25 -18.19 11.17
CA GLU A 113 -7.12 -19.66 11.14
C GLU A 113 -5.71 -20.12 11.54
N ASN A 114 -4.70 -19.30 11.25
CA ASN A 114 -3.31 -19.53 11.61
C ASN A 114 -2.93 -18.91 12.97
N GLU A 115 -3.90 -18.59 13.82
CA GLU A 115 -3.69 -18.04 15.18
C GLU A 115 -2.83 -16.76 15.22
N GLY A 116 -2.91 -15.94 14.17
CA GLY A 116 -2.13 -14.70 14.04
C GLY A 116 -0.73 -14.88 13.45
N ASN A 117 -0.35 -16.09 13.02
CA ASN A 117 0.94 -16.35 12.37
C ASN A 117 0.97 -15.94 10.89
N TYR A 118 2.18 -15.81 10.34
CA TYR A 118 2.44 -15.43 8.95
C TYR A 118 1.77 -16.36 7.92
N LEU A 119 1.39 -15.79 6.79
CA LEU A 119 0.77 -16.48 5.67
C LEU A 119 1.84 -16.80 4.62
N PHE A 120 2.48 -17.95 4.76
CA PHE A 120 3.44 -18.48 3.77
C PHE A 120 2.74 -18.90 2.47
#